data_AF-A0A5B7C779-F1
#
_entry.id   AF-A0A5B7C779-F1
#
_cell.length_a   1.000
_cell.length_b   1.000
_cell.length_c   1.000
_cell.angle_alpha   90.00
_cell.angle_beta   90.00
_cell.angle_gamma   90.00
#
_symmetry.space_group_name_H-M   'P 1'
#
loop_
_entity.id
_entity.type
_entity.pdbx_description
1 polymer ?
#
loop_
_entity_poly.entity_id
_entity_poly.type
_entity_poly.pdbx_seq_one_letter_code
_entity_poly.pdbx_strand_id
1 'polypeptide(L)'
;YRTNKYNMICAPFVGVNHHWKNVFFGCAFLLDETIPSFIWLFEAFLESMGKKAPKTIFTDQDAAMSNAIAKVFPNTRHRLCTWHIAKNAAKNISKFFNKPGFNQIFSKLLHGCESELEFESTWNKMIEEFDVGENTWLKKLYDLRGKWCSAF
;
A
#
# COMPACT_ATOMS: atom_id res chain seq x y z
N TYR A 1 -8.64 -10.22 3.58
CA TYR A 1 -7.45 -11.05 3.79
C TYR A 1 -7.72 -12.41 4.39
N ARG A 2 -8.93 -12.68 4.90
CA ARG A 2 -9.25 -14.01 5.44
C ARG A 2 -9.66 -14.97 4.34
N THR A 3 -8.95 -16.09 4.22
CA THR A 3 -9.14 -17.06 3.14
C THR A 3 -9.16 -18.46 3.75
N ASN A 4 -10.33 -18.93 4.23
CA ASN A 4 -10.74 -20.35 4.41
C ASN A 4 -11.79 -20.52 5.53
N LYS A 5 -12.27 -21.77 5.68
CA LYS A 5 -13.08 -22.35 6.77
C LYS A 5 -12.55 -22.05 8.19
N TYR A 6 -11.27 -21.70 8.33
CA TYR A 6 -10.56 -21.50 9.60
C TYR A 6 -10.27 -20.03 9.90
N ASN A 7 -10.79 -19.10 9.10
CA ASN A 7 -10.73 -17.65 9.34
C ASN A 7 -9.30 -17.09 9.44
N MET A 8 -8.31 -17.75 8.81
CA MET A 8 -6.91 -17.32 8.82
C MET A 8 -6.60 -16.31 7.71
N ILE A 9 -5.61 -15.47 7.96
CA ILE A 9 -5.09 -14.46 7.04
C ILE A 9 -3.98 -15.07 6.20
N CYS A 10 -4.12 -15.04 4.87
CA CYS A 10 -3.04 -15.42 3.97
C CYS A 10 -2.15 -14.20 3.67
N ALA A 11 -0.85 -14.34 3.94
CA ALA A 11 0.18 -13.32 3.70
C ALA A 11 1.19 -13.83 2.66
N PRO A 12 0.92 -13.64 1.35
CA PRO A 12 1.84 -14.03 0.29
C PRO A 12 2.98 -13.00 0.11
N PHE A 13 4.18 -13.50 -0.15
CA PHE A 13 5.33 -12.72 -0.59
C PHE A 13 5.54 -12.91 -2.09
N VAL A 14 5.35 -11.84 -2.84
CA VAL A 14 5.56 -11.79 -4.29
C VAL A 14 6.53 -10.66 -4.59
N GLY A 15 7.53 -10.92 -5.40
CA GLY A 15 8.41 -9.89 -5.94
C GLY A 15 8.49 -9.94 -7.45
N VAL A 16 9.47 -9.22 -7.98
CA VAL A 16 9.74 -9.13 -9.41
C VAL A 16 11.20 -9.50 -9.69
N ASN A 17 11.43 -10.23 -10.77
CA ASN A 17 12.80 -10.53 -11.24
C ASN A 17 13.31 -9.45 -12.20
N HIS A 18 14.54 -9.63 -12.70
CA HIS A 18 15.19 -8.70 -13.64
C HIS A 18 14.52 -8.63 -15.03
N HIS A 19 13.55 -9.50 -15.31
CA HIS A 19 12.70 -9.46 -16.51
C HIS A 19 11.31 -8.88 -16.22
N TRP A 20 11.11 -8.21 -15.08
CA TRP A 20 9.82 -7.66 -14.65
C TRP A 20 8.70 -8.70 -14.52
N LYS A 21 9.06 -9.98 -14.34
CA LYS A 21 8.10 -11.06 -14.11
C LYS A 21 7.88 -11.26 -12.61
N ASN A 22 6.62 -11.47 -12.24
CA ASN A 22 6.26 -11.81 -10.87
C ASN A 22 6.89 -13.15 -10.46
N VAL A 23 7.44 -13.19 -9.25
CA VAL A 23 8.01 -14.38 -8.62
C VAL A 23 7.39 -14.54 -7.26
N PHE A 24 6.80 -15.71 -7.01
CA PHE A 24 6.27 -16.08 -5.70
C PHE A 24 7.41 -16.60 -4.82
N PHE A 25 7.66 -15.94 -3.70
CA PHE A 25 8.71 -16.35 -2.74
C PHE A 25 8.17 -17.29 -1.65
N GLY A 26 6.88 -17.17 -1.33
CA GLY A 26 6.26 -17.98 -0.27
C GLY A 26 4.99 -17.34 0.25
N CYS A 27 4.35 -18.01 1.21
CA CYS A 27 3.22 -17.44 1.94
C CYS A 27 3.21 -17.95 3.38
N ALA A 28 2.56 -17.20 4.25
CA ALA A 28 2.25 -17.63 5.61
C ALA A 28 0.76 -17.48 5.90
N PHE A 29 0.29 -18.20 6.90
CA PHE A 29 -1.06 -18.07 7.41
C PHE A 29 -1.01 -17.54 8.85
N LEU A 30 -1.59 -16.37 9.07
CA LEU A 30 -1.64 -15.71 10.37
C LEU A 30 -3.02 -15.88 11.02
N LEU A 31 -3.04 -15.94 12.34
CA LEU A 31 -4.27 -15.97 13.14
C LEU A 31 -4.85 -14.55 13.34
N ASP A 32 -3.98 -13.54 13.40
CA ASP A 32 -4.36 -12.14 13.60
C ASP A 32 -3.42 -11.17 12.87
N GLU A 33 -3.81 -9.89 12.82
CA GLU A 33 -3.06 -8.78 12.20
C GLU A 33 -2.43 -7.91 13.30
N THR A 34 -1.63 -8.53 14.19
CA THR A 34 -0.95 -7.82 15.28
C THR A 34 0.54 -7.59 14.99
N ILE A 35 1.15 -6.62 15.70
CA ILE A 35 2.59 -6.33 15.57
C ILE A 35 3.44 -7.58 15.82
N PRO A 36 3.24 -8.37 16.90
CA PRO A 36 4.00 -9.60 17.12
C PRO A 36 3.86 -10.62 15.99
N SER A 37 2.64 -10.83 15.47
CA SER A 37 2.39 -11.75 14.35
C SER A 37 3.13 -11.32 13.09
N PHE A 38 3.15 -10.02 12.77
CA PHE A 38 3.91 -9.51 11.63
C PHE A 38 5.42 -9.54 11.84
N ILE A 39 5.92 -9.29 13.06
CA ILE A 39 7.35 -9.44 13.36
C ILE A 39 7.78 -10.88 13.09
N TRP A 40 7.06 -11.85 13.65
CA TRP A 40 7.33 -13.27 13.41
C TRP A 40 7.31 -13.60 11.91
N LEU A 41 6.30 -13.11 11.19
CA LEU A 41 6.19 -13.31 9.73
C LEU A 41 7.43 -12.80 8.98
N PHE A 42 7.85 -11.57 9.27
CA PHE A 42 8.97 -10.94 8.57
C PHE A 42 10.32 -11.53 8.98
N GLU A 43 10.49 -11.96 10.23
CA GLU A 43 11.69 -12.68 10.69
C GLU A 43 11.80 -14.05 10.02
N ALA A 44 10.70 -14.79 9.92
CA ALA A 44 10.66 -16.08 9.21
C ALA A 44 10.98 -15.92 7.73
N PHE A 45 10.42 -14.88 7.08
CA PHE A 45 10.77 -14.54 5.71
C PHE A 45 12.26 -14.19 5.57
N LEU A 46 12.80 -13.34 6.47
CA LEU A 46 14.20 -12.92 6.45
C LEU A 46 15.16 -14.12 6.59
N GLU A 47 14.85 -15.06 7.48
CA GLU A 47 15.60 -16.31 7.64
C GLU A 47 15.59 -17.10 6.34
N SER A 48 14.40 -17.30 5.75
CA SER A 48 14.23 -18.05 4.50
C SER A 48 14.97 -17.42 3.32
N MET A 49 15.19 -16.10 3.35
CA MET A 49 15.95 -15.35 2.34
C MET A 49 17.45 -15.27 2.66
N GLY A 50 17.96 -16.06 3.61
CA GLY A 50 19.38 -16.08 3.99
C GLY A 50 19.84 -14.77 4.63
N LYS A 51 19.00 -14.18 5.49
CA LYS A 51 19.21 -12.90 6.18
C LYS A 51 19.37 -11.69 5.25
N LYS A 52 18.92 -11.79 4.01
CA LYS A 52 18.93 -10.68 3.05
C LYS A 52 17.56 -10.00 3.02
N ALA A 53 17.49 -8.80 3.59
CA ALA A 53 16.29 -7.97 3.54
C ALA A 53 16.01 -7.46 2.12
N PRO A 54 14.74 -7.28 1.73
CA PRO A 54 14.40 -6.67 0.46
C PRO A 54 14.83 -5.20 0.41
N LYS A 55 15.16 -4.68 -0.79
CA LYS A 55 15.45 -3.24 -0.93
C LYS A 55 14.19 -2.38 -0.74
N THR A 56 13.06 -2.85 -1.27
CA THR A 56 11.77 -2.20 -1.20
C THR A 56 10.70 -3.23 -0.90
N ILE A 57 9.73 -2.88 -0.06
CA ILE A 57 8.55 -3.70 0.23
C ILE A 57 7.29 -2.87 0.04
N PHE A 58 6.29 -3.46 -0.64
CA PHE A 58 4.98 -2.85 -0.86
C PHE A 58 3.92 -3.58 -0.04
N THR A 59 3.22 -2.88 0.84
CA THR A 59 2.15 -3.46 1.66
C THR A 59 0.88 -2.63 1.59
N ASP A 60 -0.16 -3.03 2.32
CA ASP A 60 -1.31 -2.16 2.55
C ASP A 60 -1.03 -1.07 3.60
N GLN A 61 -2.07 -0.33 3.99
CA GLN A 61 -2.01 0.79 4.93
C GLN A 61 -2.14 0.34 6.40
N ASP A 62 -1.72 -0.88 6.75
CA ASP A 62 -1.79 -1.37 8.12
C ASP A 62 -0.64 -0.83 8.99
N ALA A 63 -0.99 -0.21 10.12
CA ALA A 63 -0.03 0.39 11.04
C ALA A 63 0.81 -0.66 11.79
N ALA A 64 0.22 -1.79 12.16
CA ALA A 64 0.94 -2.87 12.82
C ALA A 64 2.00 -3.48 11.88
N MET A 65 1.64 -3.67 10.62
CA MET A 65 2.55 -4.14 9.57
C MET A 65 3.68 -3.13 9.31
N SER A 66 3.36 -1.83 9.21
CA SER A 66 4.36 -0.77 9.07
C SER A 66 5.36 -0.77 10.23
N ASN A 67 4.89 -0.93 11.47
CA ASN A 67 5.76 -0.96 12.65
C ASN A 67 6.64 -2.21 12.68
N ALA A 68 6.09 -3.37 12.30
CA ALA A 68 6.86 -4.61 12.21
C ALA A 68 7.95 -4.53 11.12
N ILE A 69 7.64 -3.95 9.95
CA ILE A 69 8.63 -3.71 8.89
C ILE A 69 9.75 -2.80 9.38
N ALA A 70 9.42 -1.68 10.03
CA ALA A 70 10.43 -0.77 10.56
C ALA A 70 11.37 -1.44 11.58
N LYS A 71 10.86 -2.42 12.33
CA LYS A 71 11.65 -3.19 13.30
C LYS A 71 12.52 -4.26 12.64
N VAL A 72 11.97 -5.07 11.74
CA VAL A 72 12.65 -6.24 11.15
C VAL A 72 13.52 -5.84 9.96
N PHE A 73 13.11 -4.81 9.21
CA PHE A 73 13.74 -4.34 7.98
C PHE A 73 14.07 -2.83 8.04
N PRO A 74 14.93 -2.39 8.97
CA PRO A 74 15.15 -0.95 9.22
C PRO A 74 15.69 -0.16 8.02
N ASN A 75 16.39 -0.83 7.10
CA ASN A 75 16.98 -0.22 5.90
C ASN A 75 16.14 -0.44 4.62
N THR A 76 15.00 -1.12 4.72
CA THR A 76 14.12 -1.37 3.57
C THR A 76 13.22 -0.17 3.33
N ARG A 77 13.09 0.27 2.06
CA ARG A 77 12.13 1.31 1.69
C ARG A 77 10.73 0.73 1.73
N HIS A 78 9.96 1.11 2.75
CA HIS A 78 8.55 0.74 2.86
C HIS A 78 7.69 1.67 2.00
N ARG A 79 6.93 1.08 1.07
CA ARG A 79 5.97 1.77 0.21
C ARG A 79 4.59 1.12 0.33
N LEU A 80 3.55 1.87 0.00
CA LEU A 80 2.19 1.34 -0.03
C LEU A 80 1.86 0.86 -1.43
N CYS A 81 1.17 -0.27 -1.49
CA CYS A 81 0.72 -0.89 -2.72
C CYS A 81 -0.48 -0.12 -3.28
N THR A 82 -0.33 0.39 -4.51
CA THR A 82 -1.37 1.14 -5.23
C THR A 82 -2.64 0.32 -5.45
N TRP A 83 -2.52 -1.00 -5.64
CA TRP A 83 -3.68 -1.88 -5.73
C TRP A 83 -4.52 -1.88 -4.44
N HIS A 84 -3.87 -1.94 -3.27
CA HIS A 84 -4.56 -1.84 -1.98
C HIS A 84 -5.15 -0.45 -1.75
N ILE A 85 -4.47 0.61 -2.21
CA ILE A 85 -5.03 1.97 -2.19
C ILE A 85 -6.29 2.05 -3.04
N ALA A 86 -6.28 1.55 -4.28
CA ALA A 86 -7.45 1.54 -5.16
C ALA A 86 -8.61 0.73 -4.55
N LYS A 87 -8.30 -0.43 -3.94
CA LYS A 87 -9.29 -1.24 -3.22
C LYS A 87 -9.89 -0.50 -2.01
N ASN A 88 -9.08 0.23 -1.26
CA ASN A 88 -9.54 1.04 -0.13
C ASN A 88 -10.31 2.28 -0.60
N ALA A 89 -9.94 2.87 -1.73
CA ALA A 89 -10.68 3.96 -2.37
C ALA A 89 -12.10 3.50 -2.71
N ALA A 90 -12.25 2.33 -3.33
CA ALA A 90 -13.56 1.75 -3.63
C ALA A 90 -14.44 1.49 -2.39
N LYS A 91 -13.89 1.51 -1.18
CA LYS A 91 -14.67 1.44 0.07
C LYS A 91 -14.99 2.80 0.67
N ASN A 92 -14.04 3.73 0.65
CA ASN A 92 -14.12 5.01 1.37
C ASN A 92 -14.68 6.16 0.52
N ILE A 93 -14.51 6.08 -0.80
CA ILE A 93 -14.86 7.13 -1.76
C ILE A 93 -15.61 6.57 -2.99
N SER A 94 -16.26 5.41 -2.85
CA SER A 94 -17.04 4.74 -3.92
C SER A 94 -18.01 5.67 -4.65
N LYS A 95 -18.72 6.53 -3.90
CA LYS A 95 -19.71 7.47 -4.43
C LYS A 95 -19.16 8.46 -5.46
N PHE A 96 -17.85 8.71 -5.46
CA PHE A 96 -17.22 9.64 -6.39
C PHE A 96 -16.79 8.97 -7.70
N PHE A 97 -16.63 7.65 -7.74
CA PHE A 97 -16.21 6.93 -8.96
C PHE A 97 -17.23 7.02 -10.10
N ASN A 98 -18.48 7.37 -9.81
CA ASN A 98 -19.53 7.60 -10.81
C ASN A 98 -19.57 9.05 -11.32
N LYS A 99 -18.84 9.98 -10.67
CA LYS A 99 -18.78 11.37 -11.12
C LYS A 99 -17.86 11.46 -12.34
N PRO A 100 -18.28 12.13 -13.44
CA PRO A 100 -17.42 12.34 -14.60
C PRO A 100 -16.07 12.94 -14.21
N GLY A 101 -14.98 12.47 -14.80
CA GLY A 101 -13.62 12.99 -14.56
C GLY A 101 -12.93 12.49 -13.29
N PHE A 102 -13.65 12.05 -12.25
CA PHE A 102 -13.04 11.64 -10.97
C PHE A 102 -12.01 10.53 -11.15
N ASN A 103 -12.38 9.47 -11.88
CA ASN A 103 -11.49 8.31 -12.08
C ASN A 103 -10.22 8.67 -12.84
N GLN A 104 -10.30 9.62 -13.77
CA GLN A 104 -9.15 10.10 -14.53
C GLN A 104 -8.18 10.86 -13.62
N ILE A 105 -8.71 11.78 -12.80
CA ILE A 105 -7.92 12.55 -11.84
C ILE A 105 -7.30 11.63 -10.78
N PHE A 106 -8.09 10.72 -10.20
CA PHE A 106 -7.60 9.79 -9.18
C PHE A 106 -6.55 8.81 -9.75
N SER A 107 -6.76 8.30 -10.97
CA SER A 107 -5.75 7.48 -11.66
C SER A 107 -4.47 8.25 -11.94
N LYS A 108 -4.57 9.54 -12.32
CA LYS A 108 -3.39 10.40 -12.49
C LYS A 108 -2.61 10.55 -11.19
N LEU A 109 -3.30 10.77 -10.06
CA LEU A 109 -2.64 10.84 -8.75
C LEU A 109 -1.89 9.56 -8.38
N LEU A 110 -2.45 8.39 -8.68
CA LEU A 110 -1.85 7.09 -8.33
C LEU A 110 -0.64 6.71 -9.21
N HIS A 111 -0.62 7.15 -10.47
CA HIS A 111 0.27 6.56 -11.47
C HIS A 111 0.95 7.55 -12.42
N GLY A 112 0.49 8.79 -12.50
CA GLY A 112 0.83 9.70 -13.59
C GLY A 112 1.38 11.06 -13.17
N CYS A 113 1.55 11.34 -11.88
CA CYS A 113 2.25 12.54 -11.43
C CYS A 113 3.77 12.34 -11.49
N GLU A 114 4.46 13.20 -12.24
CA GLU A 114 5.91 13.13 -12.46
C GLU A 114 6.69 14.08 -11.54
N SER A 115 6.02 15.01 -10.86
CA SER A 115 6.62 15.95 -9.91
C SER A 115 5.71 16.23 -8.72
N GLU A 116 6.30 16.67 -7.60
CA GLU A 116 5.53 17.07 -6.41
C GLU A 116 4.56 18.22 -6.75
N LEU A 117 4.98 19.18 -7.58
CA LEU A 117 4.13 20.29 -8.02
C LEU A 117 2.89 19.81 -8.80
N GLU A 118 3.08 18.86 -9.71
CA GLU A 118 1.97 18.28 -10.46
C GLU A 118 1.04 17.48 -9.54
N PHE A 119 1.59 16.77 -8.57
CA PHE A 119 0.80 16.05 -7.56
C PHE A 119 -0.07 17.02 -6.76
N GLU A 120 0.53 18.05 -6.16
CA GLU A 120 -0.20 19.01 -5.32
C GLU A 120 -1.28 19.75 -6.14
N SER A 121 -0.97 20.14 -7.39
CA SER A 121 -1.95 20.74 -8.30
C SER A 121 -3.12 19.79 -8.61
N THR A 122 -2.82 18.53 -8.94
CA THR A 122 -3.84 17.52 -9.27
C THR A 122 -4.68 17.14 -8.05
N TRP A 123 -4.05 17.09 -6.87
CA TRP A 123 -4.72 16.76 -5.61
C TRP A 123 -5.70 17.87 -5.23
N ASN A 124 -5.26 19.13 -5.23
CA ASN A 124 -6.12 20.27 -4.93
C ASN A 124 -7.29 20.38 -5.90
N LYS A 125 -7.05 20.15 -7.21
CA LYS A 125 -8.13 20.05 -8.20
C LYS A 125 -9.17 18.99 -7.82
N MET A 126 -8.74 17.79 -7.40
CA MET A 126 -9.65 16.74 -6.96
C MET A 126 -10.47 17.17 -5.72
N ILE A 127 -9.82 17.81 -4.75
CA ILE A 127 -10.47 18.27 -3.52
C ILE A 127 -11.58 19.28 -3.83
N GLU A 128 -11.28 20.27 -4.66
CA GLU A 128 -12.18 21.37 -5.02
C GLU A 128 -13.32 20.91 -5.94
N GLU A 129 -13.01 20.20 -7.04
CA GLU A 129 -13.98 19.83 -8.07
C GLU A 129 -15.04 18.83 -7.55
N PHE A 130 -14.65 17.97 -6.60
CA PHE A 130 -15.52 16.92 -6.10
C PHE A 130 -16.05 17.13 -4.68
N ASP A 131 -15.64 18.22 -4.03
CA ASP A 131 -15.97 18.59 -2.65
C ASP A 131 -15.67 17.43 -1.66
N VAL A 132 -14.41 16.99 -1.67
CA VAL A 132 -13.97 15.82 -0.87
C VAL A 132 -12.96 16.17 0.22
N GLY A 133 -12.77 17.47 0.47
CA GLY A 133 -11.80 17.99 1.44
C GLY A 133 -11.98 17.43 2.83
N GLU A 134 -13.22 17.19 3.27
CA GLU A 134 -13.52 16.66 4.61
C GLU A 134 -13.47 15.14 4.73
N ASN A 135 -13.13 14.42 3.66
CA ASN A 135 -13.02 12.96 3.74
C ASN A 135 -11.78 12.55 4.55
N THR A 136 -12.00 11.98 5.74
CA THR A 136 -10.95 11.58 6.68
C THR A 136 -9.97 10.55 6.10
N TRP A 137 -10.42 9.69 5.19
CA TRP A 137 -9.55 8.71 4.55
C TRP A 137 -8.63 9.36 3.52
N LEU A 138 -9.13 10.31 2.73
CA LEU A 138 -8.31 11.09 1.79
C LEU A 138 -7.28 11.95 2.53
N LYS A 139 -7.63 12.58 3.66
CA LYS A 139 -6.66 13.30 4.51
C LYS A 139 -5.50 12.39 4.93
N LYS A 140 -5.81 11.20 5.47
CA LYS A 140 -4.78 10.20 5.83
C LYS A 140 -3.97 9.70 4.65
N LEU A 141 -4.61 9.50 3.49
CA LEU A 141 -3.91 9.11 2.28
C LEU A 141 -2.91 10.19 1.85
N TYR A 142 -3.31 11.46 1.89
CA TYR A 142 -2.42 12.59 1.58
C TYR A 142 -1.23 12.69 2.52
N ASP A 143 -1.43 12.50 3.83
CA ASP A 143 -0.34 12.49 4.82
C ASP A 143 0.70 11.40 4.52
N LEU A 144 0.25 10.30 3.90
CA LEU A 144 1.09 9.19 3.49
C LEU A 144 1.62 9.28 2.06
N ARG A 145 1.45 10.41 1.34
CA ARG A 145 1.85 10.56 -0.09
C ARG A 145 3.30 10.18 -0.37
N GLY A 146 4.22 10.50 0.55
CA GLY A 146 5.62 10.08 0.50
C GLY A 146 5.85 8.56 0.53
N LYS A 147 4.83 7.76 0.84
CA LYS A 147 4.90 6.29 0.80
C LYS A 147 4.22 5.67 -0.42
N TRP A 148 3.45 6.39 -1.22
CA TRP A 148 2.68 5.77 -2.30
C TRP A 148 2.75 6.48 -3.65
N CYS A 149 2.97 7.78 -3.67
CA CYS A 149 3.16 8.50 -4.91
C CYS A 149 4.63 8.42 -5.32
N SER A 150 4.88 8.21 -6.62
CA SER A 150 6.23 8.15 -7.19
C SER A 150 6.94 9.51 -7.23
N ALA A 151 6.18 10.61 -7.15
CA ALA A 151 6.71 11.97 -7.16
C ALA A 151 7.51 12.33 -5.89
N PHE A 152 7.42 11.52 -4.82
CA PHE A 152 8.08 11.70 -3.52
C PHE A 152 8.96 10.48 -3.13
#